data_AF-A0A9Q1CAJ4-F1
#
_entry.id   AF-A0A9Q1CAJ4-F1
#
_cell.length_a   1.000
_cell.length_b   1.000
_cell.length_c   1.000
_cell.angle_alpha   90.00
_cell.angle_beta   90.00
_cell.angle_gamma   90.00
#
_symmetry.space_group_name_H-M   'P 1'
#
loop_
_entity.id
_entity.type
_entity.pdbx_description
1 polymer ?
#
loop_
_entity_poly.entity_id
_entity_poly.type
_entity_poly.pdbx_seq_one_letter_code
_entity_poly.pdbx_strand_id
1 'polypeptide(L)'
;MDRNDSSAEEIDKFLVMFEMMKDFIFGDAIYEVTYNRQVKLRKPQELPLQEDVAKVRQHTISSLTRIMDDPYLSWEPGNFTELRDLAVTRLTIFNARRGGEPAIRLSLSE
;
A
#
# COMPACT_ATOMS: atom_id res chain seq x y z
N MET A 1 -10.82 28.97 41.30
CA MET A 1 -10.21 28.59 40.01
C MET A 1 -9.84 27.12 40.14
N ASP A 2 -10.61 26.25 39.51
CA ASP A 2 -10.35 24.80 39.54
C ASP A 2 -9.03 24.50 38.86
N ARG A 3 -8.24 23.56 39.39
CA ARG A 3 -6.92 23.19 38.85
C ARG A 3 -6.97 22.80 37.36
N ASN A 4 -8.13 22.31 36.91
CA ASN A 4 -8.36 21.92 35.52
C ASN A 4 -8.40 23.13 34.56
N ASP A 5 -8.87 24.31 35.01
CA ASP A 5 -8.89 25.52 34.17
C ASP A 5 -7.47 26.05 33.93
N SER A 6 -6.63 26.02 34.97
CA SER A 6 -5.22 26.45 34.84
C SER A 6 -4.44 25.56 33.87
N SER A 7 -4.67 24.24 33.91
CA SER A 7 -4.05 23.32 32.95
C SER A 7 -4.59 23.49 31.53
N ALA A 8 -5.87 23.85 31.38
CA ALA A 8 -6.45 24.11 30.07
C ALA A 8 -5.84 25.36 29.41
N GLU A 9 -5.64 26.44 30.18
CA GLU A 9 -4.99 27.66 29.69
C GLU A 9 -3.54 27.44 29.26
N GLU A 10 -2.80 26.58 29.96
CA GLU A 10 -1.42 26.24 29.59
C GLU A 10 -1.35 25.47 28.27
N ILE A 11 -2.28 24.54 28.06
CA ILE A 11 -2.39 23.78 26.81
C ILE A 11 -2.79 24.72 25.66
N ASP A 12 -3.70 25.66 25.90
CA ASP A 12 -4.14 26.62 24.87
C ASP A 12 -2.99 27.53 24.43
N LYS A 13 -2.20 28.05 25.39
CA LYS A 13 -0.98 28.82 25.11
C LYS A 13 0.04 28.00 24.33
N PHE A 14 0.20 26.72 24.65
CA PHE A 14 1.09 25.82 23.91
C PHE A 14 0.60 25.57 22.49
N LEU A 15 -0.70 25.34 22.28
CA LEU A 15 -1.27 25.13 20.95
C LEU A 15 -1.08 26.34 20.05
N VAL A 16 -1.30 27.56 20.56
CA VAL A 16 -1.08 28.80 19.81
C VAL A 16 0.40 28.95 19.43
N MET A 17 1.32 28.69 20.36
CA MET A 17 2.76 28.73 20.08
C MET A 17 3.17 27.64 19.06
N PHE A 18 2.59 26.46 19.20
CA PHE A 18 2.84 25.33 18.32
C PHE A 18 2.36 25.64 16.90
N GLU A 19 1.16 26.21 16.72
CA GLU A 19 0.68 26.61 15.39
C GLU A 19 1.60 27.66 14.74
N MET A 20 2.10 28.64 15.50
CA MET A 20 3.04 29.63 14.97
C MET A 20 4.40 29.02 14.57
N MET A 21 4.88 28.01 15.30
CA MET A 21 6.19 27.40 15.05
C MET A 21 6.15 26.11 14.21
N LYS A 22 4.96 25.55 13.98
CA LYS A 22 4.77 24.26 13.28
C LYS A 22 5.42 24.27 11.90
N ASP A 23 5.28 25.35 11.15
CA ASP A 23 5.85 25.45 9.80
C ASP A 23 7.38 25.57 9.82
N PHE A 24 7.96 26.13 10.88
CA PHE A 24 9.42 26.15 11.06
C PHE A 24 9.95 24.76 11.46
N ILE A 25 9.24 24.05 12.33
CA ILE A 25 9.67 22.73 12.83
C ILE A 25 9.44 21.62 11.78
N PHE A 26 8.32 21.67 11.08
CA PHE A 26 7.88 20.61 10.17
C PHE A 26 7.84 21.03 8.70
N GLY A 27 8.17 22.27 8.36
CA GLY A 27 8.14 22.76 6.98
C GLY A 27 9.02 21.92 6.06
N ASP A 28 10.24 21.60 6.50
CA ASP A 28 11.17 20.76 5.75
C ASP A 28 10.62 19.34 5.55
N ALA A 29 10.03 18.76 6.60
CA ALA A 29 9.42 17.43 6.52
C ALA A 29 8.19 17.41 5.60
N ILE A 30 7.34 18.45 5.65
CA ILE A 30 6.18 18.60 4.76
C ILE A 30 6.64 18.77 3.32
N TYR A 31 7.68 19.58 3.10
CA TYR A 31 8.29 19.77 1.79
C TYR A 31 8.87 18.45 1.26
N GLU A 32 9.68 17.74 2.05
CA GLU A 32 10.25 16.46 1.64
C GLU A 32 9.19 15.40 1.37
N VAL A 33 8.13 15.32 2.18
CA VAL A 33 7.02 14.39 1.93
C VAL A 33 6.31 14.75 0.62
N THR A 34 6.09 16.03 0.35
CA THR A 34 5.41 16.50 -0.87
C THR A 34 6.30 16.32 -2.11
N TYR A 35 7.58 16.66 -2.01
CA TYR A 35 8.60 16.44 -3.03
C TYR A 35 8.75 14.95 -3.34
N ASN A 36 8.87 14.09 -2.33
CA ASN A 36 8.91 12.65 -2.53
C ASN A 36 7.61 12.10 -3.15
N ARG A 37 6.44 12.68 -2.85
CA ARG A 37 5.18 12.30 -3.51
C ARG A 37 5.14 12.68 -5.00
N GLN A 38 5.76 13.79 -5.39
CA GLN A 38 5.71 14.32 -6.75
C GLN A 38 6.88 13.84 -7.63
N VAL A 39 8.09 13.73 -7.07
CA VAL A 39 9.33 13.45 -7.81
C VAL A 39 9.70 11.97 -7.81
N LYS A 40 9.44 11.21 -6.74
CA LYS A 40 9.45 9.74 -6.86
C LYS A 40 8.20 9.35 -7.62
N LEU A 41 8.36 9.18 -8.94
CA LEU A 41 7.42 8.40 -9.74
C LEU A 41 7.14 7.11 -8.96
N ARG A 42 5.91 6.96 -8.47
CA ARG A 42 5.42 5.71 -7.86
C ARG A 42 5.41 4.54 -8.86
N LYS A 43 5.83 4.81 -10.10
CA LYS A 43 6.07 3.81 -11.13
C LYS A 43 7.53 3.37 -11.00
N PRO A 44 7.78 2.07 -10.79
CA PRO A 44 9.14 1.53 -10.85
C PRO A 44 9.76 1.88 -12.20
N GLN A 45 11.08 2.06 -12.22
CA GLN A 45 11.82 2.27 -13.47
C GLN A 45 11.71 1.07 -14.40
N GLU A 46 11.59 -0.13 -13.83
CA GLU A 46 11.39 -1.38 -14.55
C GLU A 46 10.00 -1.91 -14.27
N LEU A 47 9.09 -1.65 -15.21
CA LEU A 47 7.81 -2.35 -15.24
C LEU A 47 8.01 -3.72 -15.91
N PRO A 48 7.41 -4.79 -15.38
CA PRO A 48 7.41 -6.06 -16.08
C PRO A 48 6.76 -5.90 -17.46
N LEU A 49 7.26 -6.66 -18.44
CA LEU A 49 6.72 -6.65 -19.79
C LEU A 49 5.23 -7.05 -19.75
N GLN A 50 4.44 -6.41 -20.61
CA GLN A 50 3.00 -6.66 -20.66
C GLN A 50 2.68 -8.14 -20.97
N GLU A 51 3.54 -8.79 -21.74
CA GLU A 51 3.44 -10.22 -22.06
C GLU A 51 3.57 -11.10 -20.82
N ASP A 52 4.52 -10.80 -19.94
CA ASP A 52 4.75 -11.60 -18.73
C ASP A 52 3.63 -11.39 -17.72
N VAL A 53 3.11 -10.17 -17.60
CA VAL A 53 1.89 -9.89 -16.81
C VAL A 53 0.69 -10.67 -17.36
N ALA A 54 0.57 -10.80 -18.68
CA ALA A 54 -0.50 -11.57 -19.31
C ALA A 54 -0.37 -13.07 -19.02
N LYS A 55 0.86 -13.63 -19.06
CA LYS A 55 1.13 -15.03 -18.70
C LYS A 55 0.74 -15.32 -17.25
N VAL A 56 1.18 -14.47 -16.30
CA VAL A 56 0.84 -14.63 -14.89
C VAL A 56 -0.67 -14.56 -14.68
N ARG A 57 -1.34 -13.59 -15.31
CA ARG A 57 -2.81 -13.47 -15.24
C ARG A 57 -3.51 -14.73 -15.75
N GLN A 58 -3.07 -15.26 -16.89
CA GLN A 58 -3.66 -16.46 -17.48
C GLN A 58 -3.47 -17.67 -16.55
N HIS A 59 -2.26 -17.85 -16.02
CA HIS A 59 -1.96 -18.90 -15.05
C HIS A 59 -2.82 -18.78 -13.79
N THR A 60 -2.96 -17.57 -13.23
CA THR A 60 -3.79 -17.36 -12.04
C THR A 60 -5.25 -17.71 -12.30
N ILE A 61 -5.79 -17.33 -13.46
CA ILE A 61 -7.19 -17.65 -13.81
C ILE A 61 -7.36 -19.16 -13.99
N SER A 62 -6.47 -19.82 -14.75
CA SER A 62 -6.56 -21.26 -14.99
C SER A 62 -6.43 -22.09 -13.72
N SER A 63 -5.53 -21.69 -12.81
CA SER A 63 -5.33 -22.40 -11.54
C SER A 63 -6.51 -22.19 -10.59
N LEU A 64 -7.11 -20.99 -10.59
CA LEU A 64 -8.29 -20.71 -9.77
C LEU A 64 -9.51 -21.47 -10.28
N THR A 65 -9.75 -21.53 -11.59
CA THR A 65 -10.83 -22.35 -12.17
C THR A 65 -10.60 -23.83 -11.87
N ARG A 66 -9.37 -24.33 -12.03
CA ARG A 66 -9.02 -25.73 -11.69
C ARG A 66 -9.36 -26.09 -10.25
N ILE A 67 -9.05 -25.21 -9.29
CA ILE A 67 -9.30 -25.45 -7.86
C ILE A 67 -10.79 -25.34 -7.52
N MET A 68 -11.53 -24.40 -8.14
CA MET A 68 -12.96 -24.23 -7.87
C MET A 68 -13.85 -25.29 -8.54
N ASP A 69 -13.45 -25.77 -9.71
CA ASP A 69 -14.22 -26.72 -10.52
C ASP A 69 -13.95 -28.19 -10.13
N ASP A 70 -13.06 -28.45 -9.16
CA ASP A 70 -12.79 -29.79 -8.66
C ASP A 70 -13.70 -30.15 -7.47
N PRO A 71 -14.74 -30.98 -7.69
CA PRO A 71 -15.68 -31.36 -6.63
C PRO A 71 -15.09 -32.39 -5.65
N TYR A 72 -13.90 -32.95 -5.94
CA TYR A 72 -13.22 -33.94 -5.11
C TYR A 72 -12.04 -33.36 -4.33
N LEU A 73 -11.82 -32.04 -4.43
CA LEU A 73 -10.72 -31.38 -3.74
C LEU A 73 -10.89 -31.47 -2.22
N SER A 74 -9.92 -32.12 -1.56
CA SER A 74 -9.79 -32.06 -0.11
C SER A 74 -9.23 -30.68 0.29
N TRP A 75 -9.92 -29.97 1.17
CA TRP A 75 -9.48 -28.67 1.68
C TRP A 75 -8.38 -28.83 2.73
N GLU A 76 -7.20 -29.25 2.28
CA GLU A 76 -5.99 -29.25 3.10
C GLU A 76 -5.41 -27.84 3.24
N PRO A 77 -4.65 -27.56 4.31
CA PRO A 77 -4.03 -26.24 4.52
C PRO A 77 -3.19 -25.74 3.32
N GLY A 78 -2.60 -26.67 2.55
CA GLY A 78 -1.85 -26.36 1.33
C GLY A 78 -2.74 -25.73 0.24
N ASN A 79 -3.89 -26.33 -0.03
CA ASN A 79 -4.84 -25.85 -1.06
C ASN A 79 -5.44 -24.49 -0.67
N PHE A 80 -5.69 -24.27 0.62
CA PHE A 80 -6.13 -22.95 1.11
C PHE A 80 -5.05 -21.88 0.93
N THR A 81 -3.79 -22.23 1.20
CA THR A 81 -2.65 -21.33 1.02
C THR A 81 -2.46 -20.98 -0.45
N GLU A 82 -2.52 -21.97 -1.34
CA GLU A 82 -2.45 -21.76 -2.80
C GLU A 82 -3.58 -20.84 -3.28
N LEU A 83 -4.82 -21.06 -2.84
CA LEU A 83 -5.96 -20.23 -3.23
C LEU A 83 -5.80 -18.78 -2.74
N ARG A 84 -5.35 -18.59 -1.51
CA ARG A 84 -5.06 -17.25 -0.96
C ARG A 84 -3.99 -16.55 -1.78
N ASP A 85 -2.89 -17.23 -2.08
CA ASP A 85 -1.77 -16.63 -2.79
C ASP A 85 -2.15 -16.29 -4.25
N LEU A 86 -2.98 -17.11 -4.91
CA LEU A 86 -3.58 -16.79 -6.21
C LEU A 86 -4.51 -15.57 -6.15
N ALA A 87 -5.35 -15.46 -5.11
CA ALA A 87 -6.24 -14.32 -4.91
C ALA A 87 -5.46 -13.02 -4.68
N VAL A 88 -4.42 -13.06 -3.84
CA VAL A 88 -3.53 -11.93 -3.57
C VAL A 88 -2.81 -11.52 -4.85
N THR A 89 -2.27 -12.47 -5.63
CA THR A 89 -1.61 -12.19 -6.91
C THR A 89 -2.54 -11.45 -7.89
N ARG A 90 -3.81 -11.88 -7.98
CA ARG A 90 -4.81 -11.23 -8.83
C ARG A 90 -5.12 -9.79 -8.38
N LEU A 91 -5.26 -9.56 -7.08
CA LEU A 91 -5.48 -8.23 -6.49
C LEU A 91 -4.26 -7.31 -6.73
N THR A 92 -3.05 -7.83 -6.59
CA THR A 92 -1.81 -7.10 -6.85
C THR A 92 -1.75 -6.62 -8.31
N ILE A 93 -2.03 -7.50 -9.29
CA ILE A 93 -2.07 -7.13 -10.71
C ILE A 93 -3.18 -6.09 -10.98
N PHE A 94 -4.34 -6.24 -10.34
CA PHE A 94 -5.45 -5.29 -10.50
C PHE A 94 -5.12 -3.90 -9.94
N ASN A 95 -4.50 -3.85 -8.76
CA ASN A 95 -4.09 -2.60 -8.10
C ASN A 95 -2.93 -1.92 -8.84
N ALA A 96 -2.01 -2.70 -9.43
CA ALA A 96 -0.94 -2.18 -10.27
C ALA A 96 -1.49 -1.38 -11.48
N ARG A 97 -2.63 -1.79 -12.05
CA ARG A 97 -3.26 -1.08 -13.19
C ARG A 97 -3.92 0.24 -12.81
N ARG A 98 -4.37 0.38 -11.56
CA ARG A 98 -5.08 1.60 -11.08
C ARG A 98 -4.16 2.70 -10.59
N GLY A 99 -2.84 2.45 -10.52
CA GLY A 99 -1.84 3.46 -10.15
C GLY A 99 -1.97 4.03 -8.74
N GLY A 100 -2.80 3.41 -7.89
CA GLY A 100 -3.21 3.99 -6.60
C GLY A 100 -2.22 3.80 -5.46
N GLU A 101 -1.42 2.72 -5.46
CA GLU A 101 -0.62 2.31 -4.30
C GLU A 101 0.64 1.55 -4.75
N PRO A 102 1.67 1.38 -3.87
CA PRO A 102 2.93 0.70 -4.19
C PRO A 102 2.76 -0.81 -4.37
N ALA A 103 1.84 -1.22 -5.25
CA ALA A 103 1.67 -2.59 -5.71
C ALA A 103 2.82 -3.05 -6.61
N ILE A 104 3.68 -2.13 -7.07
CA ILE A 104 5.01 -2.51 -7.55
C ILE A 104 6.02 -2.41 -6.40
N ARG A 105 5.89 -3.35 -5.47
CA ARG A 105 7.02 -3.88 -4.69
C ARG A 105 7.55 -5.19 -5.27
N LEU A 106 7.16 -5.53 -6.51
CA LEU A 106 7.88 -6.48 -7.34
C LEU A 106 9.00 -5.71 -8.03
N SER A 107 10.04 -5.35 -7.27
CA SER A 107 11.30 -4.96 -7.90
C SER A 107 11.91 -6.22 -8.51
N LEU A 108 12.21 -6.20 -9.81
CA LEU A 108 13.07 -7.18 -10.47
C LEU A 108 14.55 -6.89 -10.13
N SER A 109 14.83 -6.42 -8.92
CA SER A 109 16.20 -6.24 -8.44
C SER A 109 16.71 -7.62 -8.00
N GLU A 110 17.79 -8.07 -8.64
CA GLU A 110 18.58 -9.30 -8.45
C GLU A 110 18.44 -10.00 -7.09
#